data_AF-H2ASQ9-F1
#
_entry.id   AF-H2ASQ9-F1
#
_cell.length_a   1.000
_cell.length_b   1.000
_cell.length_c   1.000
_cell.angle_alpha   90.00
_cell.angle_beta   90.00
_cell.angle_gamma   90.00
#
_symmetry.space_group_name_H-M   'P 1'
#
loop_
_entity.id
_entity.type
_entity.pdbx_description
1 polymer ?
#
loop_
_entity_poly.entity_id
_entity_poly.type
_entity_poly.pdbx_seq_one_letter_code
_entity_poly.pdbx_strand_id
1 'polypeptide(L)'
;MPLEPSRYQDKRTWKMTPAMIRARQPFFAKNMVGLVGLLAVTGGVYFYTYNFLHKDNDFAEVPIPPVSEEELKQLKKEYELKKRSHSD
;
A
#
# COMPACT_ATOMS: atom_id res chain seq x y z
N MET A 1 -18.29 -32.46 26.57
CA MET A 1 -17.19 -32.58 27.55
C MET A 1 -16.80 -31.17 27.97
N PRO A 2 -16.74 -30.83 29.27
CA PRO A 2 -16.20 -29.54 29.68
C PRO A 2 -14.75 -29.43 29.20
N LEU A 3 -14.38 -28.28 28.63
CA LEU A 3 -13.02 -28.04 28.13
C LEU A 3 -12.07 -28.05 29.32
N GLU A 4 -11.39 -29.17 29.54
CA GLU A 4 -10.38 -29.27 30.59
C GLU A 4 -9.22 -28.32 30.24
N PRO A 5 -8.85 -27.38 31.14
CA PRO A 5 -7.77 -26.45 30.84
C PRO A 5 -6.46 -27.20 30.67
N SER A 6 -5.74 -26.88 29.60
CA SER A 6 -4.43 -27.47 29.28
C SER A 6 -3.45 -27.33 30.45
N ARG A 7 -2.68 -28.40 30.72
CA ARG A 7 -1.59 -28.39 31.72
C ARG A 7 -0.50 -27.37 31.43
N TYR A 8 -0.48 -26.83 30.21
CA TYR A 8 0.46 -25.83 29.73
C TYR A 8 -0.02 -24.38 29.96
N GLN A 9 -1.20 -24.20 30.52
CA GLN A 9 -1.80 -22.90 30.79
C GLN A 9 -2.14 -22.76 32.29
N ASP A 10 -1.79 -21.62 32.87
CA ASP A 10 -2.16 -21.30 34.25
C ASP A 10 -3.68 -21.12 34.35
N LYS A 11 -4.34 -21.91 35.19
CA LYS A 11 -5.81 -21.89 35.35
C LYS A 11 -6.34 -20.61 35.98
N ARG A 12 -5.49 -19.85 36.70
CA ARG A 12 -5.89 -18.61 37.37
C ARG A 12 -5.59 -17.38 36.52
N THR A 13 -4.40 -17.33 35.92
CA THR A 13 -3.93 -16.16 35.17
C THR A 13 -4.12 -16.30 33.66
N TRP A 14 -4.44 -17.49 33.16
CA TRP A 14 -4.52 -17.85 31.73
C TRP A 14 -3.21 -17.64 30.95
N LYS A 15 -2.11 -17.38 31.66
CA LYS A 15 -0.76 -17.20 31.09
C LYS A 15 -0.13 -18.52 30.72
N MET A 16 0.89 -18.40 29.88
CA MET A 16 1.72 -19.54 29.50
C MET A 16 2.56 -20.02 30.69
N THR A 17 2.58 -21.33 30.96
CA THR A 17 3.49 -21.88 31.97
C THR A 17 4.92 -21.97 31.41
N PRO A 18 5.96 -21.99 32.26
CA PRO A 18 7.35 -22.18 31.81
C PRO A 18 7.56 -23.45 30.99
N ALA A 19 6.79 -24.52 31.27
CA ALA A 19 6.80 -25.75 30.49
C ALA A 19 6.34 -25.52 29.05
N MET A 20 5.30 -24.70 28.84
CA MET A 20 4.83 -24.37 27.50
C MET A 20 5.82 -23.51 26.72
N ILE A 21 6.48 -22.56 27.40
CA ILE A 21 7.48 -21.70 26.76
C ILE A 21 8.63 -22.56 26.22
N ARG A 22 9.13 -23.51 27.01
CA ARG A 22 10.18 -24.46 26.57
C ARG A 22 9.73 -25.34 25.41
N ALA A 23 8.51 -25.86 25.45
CA ALA A 23 7.96 -26.68 24.37
C ALA A 23 7.88 -25.92 23.02
N ARG A 24 7.78 -24.58 23.07
CA ARG A 24 7.67 -23.72 21.88
C ARG A 24 9.00 -23.20 21.35
N GLN A 25 10.08 -23.26 22.14
CA GLN A 25 11.42 -22.82 21.73
C GLN A 25 11.84 -23.30 20.32
N PRO A 26 11.72 -24.60 19.96
CA PRO A 26 12.19 -25.07 18.66
C PRO A 26 11.35 -24.57 17.46
N PHE A 27 10.12 -24.12 17.69
CA PHE A 27 9.23 -23.65 16.62
C PHE A 27 9.38 -22.15 16.36
N PHE A 28 9.96 -21.40 17.30
CA PHE A 28 10.09 -19.95 17.18
C PHE A 28 10.84 -19.56 15.90
N ALA A 29 12.01 -20.16 15.65
CA ALA A 29 12.81 -19.87 14.46
C ALA A 29 12.04 -20.21 13.16
N LYS A 30 11.39 -21.38 13.10
CA LYS A 30 10.63 -21.82 11.92
C LYS A 30 9.45 -20.88 11.62
N ASN A 31 8.75 -20.46 12.66
CA ASN A 31 7.64 -19.51 12.53
C ASN A 31 8.11 -18.12 12.11
N MET A 32 9.27 -17.66 12.60
CA MET A 32 9.87 -16.39 12.19
C MET A 32 10.31 -16.41 10.73
N VAL A 33 10.89 -17.52 10.25
CA VAL A 33 11.20 -17.68 8.82
C VAL A 33 9.92 -17.61 7.98
N GLY A 34 8.86 -18.30 8.39
CA GLY A 34 7.56 -18.23 7.71
C GLY A 34 6.98 -16.81 7.69
N LEU A 35 7.04 -16.10 8.82
CA LEU A 35 6.58 -14.71 8.92
C LEU A 35 7.38 -13.78 7.99
N VAL A 36 8.71 -13.89 8.00
CA VAL A 36 9.57 -13.11 7.11
C VAL A 36 9.27 -13.42 5.65
N GLY A 37 9.06 -14.69 5.30
CA GLY A 37 8.67 -15.08 3.94
C GLY A 37 7.35 -14.44 3.51
N LEU A 38 6.34 -14.46 4.37
CA LEU A 38 5.04 -13.85 4.09
C LEU A 38 5.16 -12.33 3.90
N LEU A 39 5.88 -11.65 4.81
CA LEU A 39 6.11 -10.21 4.71
C LEU A 39 6.95 -9.83 3.50
N ALA A 40 7.95 -10.65 3.14
CA ALA A 40 8.78 -10.43 1.96
C ALA A 40 7.98 -10.55 0.67
N VAL A 41 7.06 -11.52 0.57
CA VAL A 41 6.18 -11.65 -0.60
C VAL A 41 5.25 -10.46 -0.70
N THR A 42 4.52 -10.13 0.37
CA THR A 42 3.59 -8.99 0.36
C THR A 42 4.32 -7.67 0.12
N GLY A 43 5.40 -7.41 0.86
CA GLY A 43 6.22 -6.22 0.70
C GLY A 43 6.87 -6.13 -0.68
N GLY A 44 7.32 -7.26 -1.23
CA GLY A 44 7.88 -7.34 -2.57
C GLY A 44 6.87 -6.97 -3.66
N VAL A 45 5.62 -7.43 -3.55
CA VAL A 45 4.55 -7.03 -4.48
C VAL A 45 4.30 -5.52 -4.41
N TYR A 46 4.12 -4.95 -3.22
CA TYR A 46 3.91 -3.51 -3.07
C TYR A 46 5.10 -2.69 -3.53
N PHE A 47 6.32 -3.13 -3.22
CA PHE A 47 7.54 -2.45 -3.63
C PHE A 47 7.72 -2.51 -5.16
N TYR A 48 7.45 -3.67 -5.77
CA TYR A 48 7.50 -3.82 -7.21
C TYR A 48 6.46 -2.93 -7.89
N THR A 49 5.20 -2.97 -7.47
CA THR A 49 4.15 -2.15 -8.08
C THR A 49 4.43 -0.67 -7.89
N TYR A 50 4.88 -0.24 -6.71
CA TYR A 50 5.29 1.13 -6.46
C TYR A 50 6.39 1.58 -7.42
N ASN A 51 7.49 0.84 -7.50
CA ASN A 51 8.59 1.20 -8.40
C ASN A 51 8.21 1.12 -9.88
N PHE A 52 7.36 0.17 -10.25
CA PHE A 52 6.88 0.01 -11.61
C PHE A 52 6.00 1.20 -12.03
N LEU A 53 5.04 1.58 -11.19
CA LEU A 53 4.15 2.73 -11.44
C LEU A 53 4.92 4.07 -11.52
N HIS A 54 6.03 4.20 -10.80
CA HIS A 54 6.84 5.43 -10.82
C HIS A 54 7.90 5.44 -11.92
N LYS A 55 8.09 4.34 -12.67
CA LYS A 55 9.03 4.33 -13.81
C LYS A 55 8.51 5.11 -15.00
N ASP A 56 7.21 5.01 -15.24
CA ASP A 56 6.60 5.64 -16.40
C ASP A 56 6.08 7.02 -16.01
N ASN A 57 6.65 8.04 -16.64
CA ASN A 57 6.18 9.43 -16.57
C ASN A 57 4.87 9.62 -17.36
N ASP A 58 4.00 8.61 -17.43
CA ASP A 58 2.69 8.69 -18.09
C ASP A 58 1.72 9.62 -17.33
N PHE A 59 2.10 10.05 -16.12
CA PHE A 59 1.47 11.15 -15.38
C PHE A 59 2.18 12.49 -15.53
N ALA A 60 3.27 12.57 -16.31
CA ALA A 60 3.88 13.85 -16.64
C ALA A 60 2.93 14.64 -17.54
N GLU A 61 2.91 15.96 -17.35
CA GLU A 61 2.01 16.86 -18.07
C GLU A 61 2.10 16.62 -19.57
N VAL A 62 0.93 16.50 -20.21
CA VAL A 62 0.84 16.42 -21.67
C VAL A 62 1.59 17.62 -22.24
N PRO A 63 2.62 17.43 -23.08
CA PRO A 63 3.37 18.54 -23.62
C PRO A 63 2.42 19.43 -24.42
N ILE A 64 2.34 20.70 -24.04
CA ILE A 64 1.54 21.68 -24.77
C ILE A 64 2.11 21.74 -26.18
N PRO A 65 1.32 21.48 -27.24
CA PRO A 65 1.80 21.60 -28.60
C PRO A 65 2.34 23.03 -28.82
N PRO A 66 3.41 23.22 -29.59
CA PRO A 66 3.91 24.56 -29.89
C PRO A 66 2.82 25.33 -30.66
N VAL A 67 2.22 26.33 -30.01
CA VAL A 67 1.20 27.20 -30.62
C VAL A 67 1.86 28.50 -31.07
N SER A 68 1.54 28.96 -32.27
CA SER A 68 2.01 30.28 -32.73
C SER A 68 1.44 31.40 -31.85
N GLU A 69 2.17 32.51 -31.69
CA GLU A 69 1.68 33.65 -30.89
C GLU A 69 0.34 34.22 -31.38
N GLU A 70 0.07 34.07 -32.68
CA GLU A 70 -1.15 34.55 -33.33
C GLU A 70 -2.36 33.65 -32.97
N GLU A 71 -2.21 32.34 -33.06
CA GLU A 71 -3.23 31.38 -32.63
C GLU A 71 -3.51 31.49 -31.12
N LEU A 72 -2.49 31.73 -30.31
CA LEU A 72 -2.64 31.94 -28.86
C LEU A 72 -3.54 33.15 -28.55
N LYS A 73 -3.41 34.23 -29.32
CA LYS A 73 -4.26 35.43 -29.17
C LYS A 73 -5.70 35.15 -29.61
N GLN A 74 -5.90 34.35 -30.66
CA GLN A 74 -7.23 33.96 -31.13
C GLN A 74 -7.94 33.04 -30.12
N LEU A 75 -7.26 31.99 -29.65
CA LEU A 75 -7.75 31.06 -28.63
C LEU A 75 -8.13 31.75 -27.32
N LYS A 76 -7.32 32.73 -26.87
CA LYS A 76 -7.64 33.54 -25.68
C LYS A 76 -8.92 34.37 -25.87
N LYS A 77 -9.08 35.01 -27.04
CA LYS A 77 -10.31 35.77 -27.35
C LYS A 77 -11.55 34.88 -27.37
N GLU A 78 -11.45 33.71 -27.99
CA GLU A 78 -12.56 32.73 -28.03
C GLU A 78 -12.93 32.20 -26.64
N TYR A 79 -11.92 31.89 -25.81
CA TYR A 79 -12.14 31.46 -24.43
C TYR A 79 -12.85 32.53 -23.60
N GLU A 80 -12.42 33.79 -23.70
CA GLU A 80 -13.06 34.90 -22.99
C GLU A 80 -14.50 35.15 -23.45
N LEU A 81 -14.77 35.06 -24.75
CA LEU A 81 -16.12 35.16 -25.30
C LEU A 81 -17.01 34.03 -24.77
N LYS A 82 -16.52 32.79 -24.80
CA LYS A 82 -17.26 31.61 -24.32
C LYS A 82 -17.52 31.66 -22.82
N LYS A 83 -16.54 32.15 -22.03
CA LYS A 83 -16.69 32.35 -20.58
C LYS A 83 -17.78 33.39 -20.27
N ARG A 84 -17.78 34.51 -20.99
CA ARG A 84 -18.81 35.57 -20.84
C ARG A 84 -20.19 35.07 -21.24
N SER A 85 -20.32 34.31 -22.34
CA SER A 85 -21.61 33.74 -22.76
C SER A 85 -22.16 32.64 -21.85
N HIS A 86 -21.32 32.06 -20.98
CA HIS A 86 -21.74 31.02 -20.02
C HIS A 86 -22.00 31.59 -18.61
N SER A 87 -21.70 32.87 -18.40
CA SER A 87 -21.95 33.59 -17.13
C SER A 87 -23.19 34.47 -17.14
N ASP A 88 -23.89 34.55 -18.28
CA ASP A 88 -25.22 35.18 -18.46
C ASP A 88 -26.30 34.08 -18.51
#